data_AF-A0A846EE65-F1
#
_entry.id   AF-A0A846EE65-F1
#
_cell.length_a   1.000
_cell.length_b   1.000
_cell.length_c   1.000
_cell.angle_alpha   90.00
_cell.angle_beta   90.00
_cell.angle_gamma   90.00
#
_symmetry.space_group_name_H-M   'P 1'
#
loop_
_entity.id
_entity.type
_entity.pdbx_description
1 polymer ?
#
loop_
_entity_poly.entity_id
_entity_poly.type
_entity_poly.pdbx_seq_one_letter_code
_entity_poly.pdbx_strand_id
1 'polypeptide(L)'
;MTSNNIEVVFSFDTTGSMYPCLTQVRKKLKNTVTRLMNELTLIKIGIIAHGDYCDADSTYVTKILDLSGDVDKICDFVQNVEPTFGGDAPECYELVLHETQSLSWSKSANKSLVLIGDDIPHPPAHNPQKLNWRKELDKLSVNEITVYGVQALNRPHATPFYQELAEKSAGFHITLDQFSYITDLFLAVCYQQSSNEQLQAYEQEIIEQGRMSRGLNKVFNSMMKREGVSYYEESDLKAVPPGRFQVLEVEENISIKAFVLENGLRFKVGRGFYEFTKTETIQAKKEVILMDRKTGDLFAGSSAREMLGLPMDASIRIKPSNLEQYVVFVQSTSANRKLIGKTRFLYEVEDWDI
;
A
#
# COMPACT_ATOMS: atom_id res chain seq x y z
N MET A 1 30.33 4.35 -9.89
CA MET A 1 28.88 4.29 -10.13
C MET A 1 28.52 5.54 -10.92
N THR A 2 28.01 5.38 -12.13
CA THR A 2 27.36 6.49 -12.84
C THR A 2 26.11 6.84 -12.04
N SER A 3 26.09 8.01 -11.40
CA SER A 3 24.87 8.51 -10.75
C SER A 3 23.89 8.82 -11.88
N ASN A 4 22.88 7.96 -12.07
CA ASN A 4 21.83 8.21 -13.05
C ASN A 4 20.98 9.38 -12.54
N ASN A 5 20.68 10.33 -13.42
CA ASN A 5 19.72 11.39 -13.11
C ASN A 5 18.33 10.77 -13.13
N ILE A 6 17.71 10.62 -11.96
CA ILE A 6 16.44 9.92 -11.79
C ILE A 6 15.44 10.93 -11.29
N GLU A 7 14.29 11.02 -11.96
CA GLU A 7 13.19 11.85 -11.54
C GLU A 7 11.96 10.95 -11.37
N VAL A 8 11.44 10.89 -10.15
CA VAL A 8 10.26 10.07 -9.83
C VAL A 8 9.18 10.95 -9.24
N VAL A 9 7.98 10.89 -9.78
CA VAL A 9 6.80 11.54 -9.22
C VAL A 9 5.92 10.47 -8.61
N PHE A 10 5.60 10.60 -7.33
CA PHE A 10 4.63 9.72 -6.67
C PHE A 10 3.29 10.41 -6.60
N SER A 11 2.27 9.82 -7.22
CA SER A 11 0.90 10.25 -7.07
C SER A 11 0.19 9.40 -6.03
N PHE A 12 -0.37 10.03 -5.01
CA PHE A 12 -1.10 9.40 -3.92
C PHE A 12 -2.56 9.76 -3.98
N ASP A 13 -3.39 8.74 -4.09
CA ASP A 13 -4.79 8.82 -3.79
C ASP A 13 -4.98 9.14 -2.30
N THR A 14 -5.69 10.23 -2.02
CA THR A 14 -5.94 10.73 -0.67
C THR A 14 -7.36 10.50 -0.20
N THR A 15 -8.18 9.73 -0.93
CA THR A 15 -9.56 9.44 -0.55
C THR A 15 -9.66 8.45 0.61
N GLY A 16 -10.87 8.23 1.09
CA GLY A 16 -11.13 7.54 2.36
C GLY A 16 -10.57 6.11 2.44
N SER A 17 -10.60 5.36 1.33
CA SER A 17 -10.02 4.00 1.24
C SER A 17 -8.50 4.01 1.35
N MET A 18 -7.86 5.07 0.85
CA MET A 18 -6.41 5.18 0.69
C MET A 18 -5.71 5.98 1.79
N TYR A 19 -6.45 6.71 2.62
CA TYR A 19 -5.87 7.46 3.74
C TYR A 19 -5.00 6.63 4.72
N PRO A 20 -5.31 5.35 5.02
CA PRO A 20 -4.42 4.52 5.82
C PRO A 20 -3.06 4.27 5.16
N CYS A 21 -3.01 4.19 3.82
CA CYS A 21 -1.77 4.11 3.05
C CYS A 21 -0.93 5.37 3.27
N LEU A 22 -1.53 6.55 3.08
CA LEU A 22 -0.86 7.84 3.32
C LEU A 22 -0.36 7.96 4.76
N THR A 23 -1.11 7.44 5.73
CA THR A 23 -0.68 7.41 7.13
C THR A 23 0.58 6.55 7.33
N GLN A 24 0.70 5.40 6.64
CA GLN A 24 1.93 4.59 6.68
C GLN A 24 3.11 5.32 6.04
N VAL A 25 2.89 6.02 4.93
CA VAL A 25 3.93 6.86 4.30
C VAL A 25 4.45 7.87 5.31
N ARG A 26 3.58 8.65 5.95
CA ARG A 26 3.95 9.71 6.90
C ARG A 26 4.85 9.23 8.04
N LYS A 27 4.64 8.01 8.53
CA LYS A 27 5.41 7.45 9.65
C LYS A 27 6.89 7.24 9.31
N LYS A 28 7.20 6.87 8.07
CA LYS A 28 8.54 6.42 7.66
C LYS A 28 9.19 7.30 6.58
N LEU A 29 8.44 8.25 6.01
CA LEU A 29 8.85 9.05 4.85
C LEU A 29 10.20 9.74 5.04
N LYS A 30 10.42 10.42 6.19
CA LYS A 30 11.66 11.17 6.40
C LYS A 30 12.90 10.29 6.30
N ASN A 31 12.84 9.11 6.90
CA ASN A 31 13.93 8.13 6.83
C ASN A 31 14.10 7.60 5.40
N THR A 32 13.00 7.28 4.72
CA THR A 32 13.01 6.80 3.33
C THR A 32 13.59 7.82 2.36
N VAL A 33 13.13 9.06 2.38
CA VAL A 33 13.59 10.13 1.46
C VAL A 33 15.04 10.51 1.77
N THR A 34 15.42 10.62 3.04
CA THR A 34 16.81 10.90 3.43
C THR A 34 17.75 9.80 2.90
N ARG A 35 17.35 8.53 3.04
CA ARG A 35 18.10 7.38 2.50
C ARG A 35 18.26 7.49 0.99
N LEU A 36 17.18 7.72 0.26
CA LEU A 36 17.19 7.85 -1.20
C LEU A 36 18.10 8.98 -1.68
N MET A 37 18.02 10.16 -1.06
CA MET A 37 18.86 11.31 -1.43
C MET A 37 20.35 11.05 -1.15
N ASN A 38 20.68 10.28 -0.11
CA ASN A 38 22.05 9.90 0.20
C ASN A 38 22.62 8.84 -0.75
N GLU A 39 21.83 7.84 -1.13
CA GLU A 39 22.26 6.73 -2.00
C GLU A 39 22.19 7.09 -3.49
N LEU A 40 21.24 7.93 -3.89
CA LEU A 40 20.97 8.36 -5.26
C LEU A 40 21.12 9.89 -5.37
N THR A 41 22.37 10.37 -5.38
CA THR A 41 22.69 11.81 -5.22
C THR A 41 22.09 12.78 -6.24
N LEU A 42 21.59 12.30 -7.38
CA LEU A 42 20.95 13.11 -8.41
C LEU A 42 19.43 12.88 -8.50
N ILE A 43 18.84 12.14 -7.55
CA ILE A 43 17.40 11.90 -7.56
C ILE A 43 16.64 13.19 -7.27
N LYS A 44 15.54 13.41 -8.00
CA LYS A 44 14.49 14.34 -7.58
C LYS A 44 13.18 13.60 -7.43
N ILE A 45 12.42 14.02 -6.43
CA ILE A 45 11.12 13.46 -6.12
C ILE A 45 10.07 14.56 -6.23
N GLY A 46 9.04 14.31 -7.03
CA GLY A 46 7.82 15.11 -7.05
C GLY A 46 6.68 14.33 -6.41
N ILE A 47 5.64 15.04 -5.96
CA ILE A 47 4.47 14.41 -5.32
C ILE A 47 3.20 15.05 -5.84
N ILE A 48 2.25 14.22 -6.22
CA ILE A 48 0.87 14.64 -6.52
C ILE A 48 -0.02 13.99 -5.46
N ALA A 49 -0.72 14.77 -4.67
CA ALA A 49 -1.83 14.27 -3.87
C ALA A 49 -3.11 14.52 -4.64
N HIS A 50 -3.96 13.51 -4.79
CA HIS A 50 -5.21 13.63 -5.54
C HIS A 50 -6.38 13.03 -4.77
N GLY A 51 -7.49 13.77 -4.73
CA GLY A 51 -8.80 13.24 -4.38
C GLY A 51 -9.62 13.04 -5.63
N ASP A 52 -10.83 13.59 -5.64
CA ASP A 52 -11.67 13.60 -6.83
C ASP A 52 -12.30 14.97 -7.11
N TYR A 53 -13.01 15.10 -8.23
CA TYR A 53 -13.71 16.32 -8.62
C TYR A 53 -14.78 16.75 -7.60
N CYS A 54 -15.37 15.82 -6.85
CA CYS A 54 -16.29 16.14 -5.76
C CYS A 54 -15.62 16.85 -4.58
N ASP A 55 -14.29 16.77 -4.46
CA ASP A 55 -13.52 17.42 -3.40
C ASP A 55 -13.17 18.89 -3.69
N ALA A 56 -13.47 19.38 -4.91
CA ALA A 56 -13.10 20.72 -5.36
C ALA A 56 -13.57 21.85 -4.43
N ASP A 57 -14.76 21.70 -3.84
CA ASP A 57 -15.38 22.70 -2.95
C ASP A 57 -15.15 22.40 -1.45
N SER A 58 -14.55 21.26 -1.10
CA SER A 58 -14.37 20.81 0.29
C SER A 58 -12.92 20.86 0.76
N THR A 59 -11.99 20.37 -0.06
CA THR A 59 -10.58 20.20 0.27
C THR A 59 -9.71 20.60 -0.91
N TYR A 60 -9.51 19.69 -1.87
CA TYR A 60 -8.83 19.92 -3.15
C TYR A 60 -9.09 18.76 -4.11
N VAL A 61 -8.99 19.00 -5.42
CA VAL A 61 -8.92 17.91 -6.41
C VAL A 61 -7.49 17.36 -6.49
N THR A 62 -6.51 18.24 -6.72
CA THR A 62 -5.08 17.89 -6.68
C THR A 62 -4.26 18.94 -5.93
N LYS A 63 -3.16 18.48 -5.31
CA LYS A 63 -2.07 19.30 -4.79
C LYS A 63 -0.76 18.73 -5.31
N ILE A 64 0.16 19.61 -5.73
CA ILE A 64 1.37 19.21 -6.43
C ILE A 64 2.60 19.83 -5.78
N LEU A 65 3.57 18.99 -5.44
CA LEU A 65 4.97 19.35 -5.22
C LEU A 65 5.75 18.99 -6.49
N ASP A 66 6.32 19.99 -7.15
CA ASP A 66 7.20 19.78 -8.30
C ASP A 66 8.51 19.06 -7.88
N LEU A 67 9.24 18.54 -8.87
CA LEU A 67 10.46 17.75 -8.68
C LEU A 67 11.50 18.47 -7.81
N SER A 68 11.80 17.90 -6.66
CA SER A 68 12.68 18.48 -5.65
C SER A 68 13.74 17.47 -5.18
N GLY A 69 14.96 17.94 -4.92
CA GLY A 69 16.00 17.20 -4.18
C GLY A 69 16.07 17.58 -2.69
N ASP A 70 15.13 18.41 -2.22
CA ASP A 70 15.08 18.94 -0.86
C ASP A 70 14.20 18.05 0.01
N VAL A 71 14.85 17.30 0.92
CA VAL A 71 14.21 16.34 1.84
C VAL A 71 13.13 17.02 2.68
N ASP A 72 13.40 18.22 3.20
CA ASP A 72 12.47 18.89 4.11
C ASP A 72 11.24 19.37 3.36
N LYS A 73 11.38 19.92 2.13
CA LYS A 73 10.21 20.26 1.29
C LYS A 73 9.33 19.07 0.97
N ILE A 74 9.95 17.92 0.65
CA ILE A 74 9.21 16.68 0.35
C ILE A 74 8.46 16.20 1.60
N CYS A 75 9.14 16.18 2.74
CA CYS A 75 8.53 15.78 4.00
C CYS A 75 7.39 16.72 4.39
N ASP A 76 7.63 18.04 4.34
CA ASP A 76 6.65 19.06 4.70
C ASP A 76 5.40 18.95 3.83
N PHE A 77 5.55 18.72 2.52
CA PHE A 77 4.39 18.54 1.64
C PHE A 77 3.52 17.34 2.07
N VAL A 78 4.10 16.16 2.26
CA VAL A 78 3.34 14.93 2.59
C VAL A 78 2.75 14.99 4.00
N GLN A 79 3.44 15.60 4.95
CA GLN A 79 2.93 15.74 6.31
C GLN A 79 1.74 16.70 6.39
N ASN A 80 1.68 17.71 5.51
CA ASN A 80 0.65 18.74 5.56
C ASN A 80 -0.51 18.54 4.58
N VAL A 81 -0.42 17.61 3.63
CA VAL A 81 -1.55 17.35 2.71
C VAL A 81 -2.76 16.78 3.47
N GLU A 82 -3.95 17.26 3.20
CA GLU A 82 -5.16 16.85 3.93
C GLU A 82 -5.76 15.57 3.30
N PRO A 83 -6.49 14.73 4.06
CA PRO A 83 -7.33 13.70 3.42
C PRO A 83 -8.42 14.34 2.57
N THR A 84 -8.83 13.61 1.53
CA THR A 84 -10.00 13.92 0.69
C THR A 84 -11.08 12.85 0.87
N PHE A 85 -12.23 13.00 0.22
CA PHE A 85 -13.38 12.10 0.40
C PHE A 85 -13.74 11.28 -0.84
N GLY A 86 -13.39 11.71 -2.05
CA GLY A 86 -13.71 11.05 -3.32
C GLY A 86 -15.15 11.32 -3.77
N GLY A 87 -16.13 10.98 -2.92
CA GLY A 87 -17.55 11.28 -3.16
C GLY A 87 -18.26 10.26 -4.07
N ASP A 88 -17.61 9.78 -5.13
CA ASP A 88 -18.00 8.59 -5.89
C ASP A 88 -16.85 7.58 -6.00
N ALA A 89 -17.01 6.53 -6.83
CA ALA A 89 -16.10 5.37 -6.81
C ALA A 89 -14.88 5.51 -7.74
N PRO A 90 -15.03 5.93 -9.02
CA PRO A 90 -13.86 6.32 -9.82
C PRO A 90 -13.17 7.53 -9.19
N GLU A 91 -11.89 7.70 -9.49
CA GLU A 91 -11.06 8.79 -8.94
C GLU A 91 -10.41 9.58 -10.08
N CYS A 92 -9.85 10.77 -9.82
CA CYS A 92 -9.35 11.67 -10.88
C CYS A 92 -7.99 11.26 -11.49
N TYR A 93 -7.72 9.97 -11.69
CA TYR A 93 -6.42 9.48 -12.18
C TYR A 93 -6.07 9.99 -13.57
N GLU A 94 -7.06 10.27 -14.43
CA GLU A 94 -6.83 10.90 -15.73
C GLU A 94 -6.32 12.34 -15.60
N LEU A 95 -6.73 13.07 -14.55
CA LEU A 95 -6.21 14.40 -14.24
C LEU A 95 -4.78 14.32 -13.74
N VAL A 96 -4.44 13.33 -12.93
CA VAL A 96 -3.04 13.08 -12.51
C VAL A 96 -2.14 12.89 -13.73
N LEU A 97 -2.54 12.04 -14.68
CA LEU A 97 -1.79 11.83 -15.92
C LEU A 97 -1.67 13.12 -16.75
N HIS A 98 -2.71 13.96 -16.73
CA HIS A 98 -2.71 15.25 -17.39
C HIS A 98 -1.71 16.23 -16.75
N GLU A 99 -1.81 16.45 -15.44
CA GLU A 99 -1.01 17.43 -14.70
C GLU A 99 0.47 17.04 -14.61
N THR A 100 0.77 15.73 -14.58
CA THR A 100 2.15 15.20 -14.61
C THR A 100 2.95 15.72 -15.82
N GLN A 101 2.29 15.98 -16.95
CA GLN A 101 2.94 16.49 -18.18
C GLN A 101 3.57 17.88 -17.97
N SER A 102 3.04 18.67 -17.02
CA SER A 102 3.44 20.07 -16.81
C SER A 102 4.52 20.24 -15.74
N LEU A 103 4.98 19.16 -15.12
CA LEU A 103 6.06 19.21 -14.13
C LEU A 103 7.41 19.54 -14.76
N SER A 104 8.34 20.01 -13.94
CA SER A 104 9.66 20.51 -14.38
C SER A 104 10.67 19.39 -14.67
N TRP A 105 10.29 18.43 -15.50
CA TRP A 105 11.12 17.28 -15.89
C TRP A 105 12.39 17.71 -16.63
N SER A 106 13.53 17.17 -16.20
CA SER A 106 14.81 17.33 -16.88
C SER A 106 14.86 16.45 -18.13
N LYS A 107 15.33 17.02 -19.26
CA LYS A 107 15.43 16.26 -20.53
C LYS A 107 16.33 15.02 -20.46
N SER A 108 17.34 15.02 -19.61
CA SER A 108 18.32 13.92 -19.50
C SER A 108 18.05 12.97 -18.34
N ALA A 109 16.90 13.10 -17.66
CA ALA A 109 16.54 12.22 -16.56
C ALA A 109 15.83 10.96 -17.07
N ASN A 110 16.00 9.86 -16.33
CA ASN A 110 15.06 8.75 -16.37
C ASN A 110 13.82 9.19 -15.59
N LYS A 111 12.65 9.24 -16.25
CA LYS A 111 11.44 9.83 -15.69
C LYS A 111 10.39 8.76 -15.45
N SER A 112 9.85 8.73 -14.24
CA SER A 112 8.75 7.83 -13.90
C SER A 112 7.67 8.52 -13.08
N LEU A 113 6.41 8.24 -13.41
CA LEU A 113 5.26 8.50 -12.57
C LEU A 113 4.86 7.20 -11.87
N VAL A 114 4.67 7.23 -10.56
CA VAL A 114 4.14 6.11 -9.76
C VAL A 114 2.74 6.50 -9.33
N LEU A 115 1.72 5.95 -9.99
CA LEU A 115 0.32 6.20 -9.70
C LEU A 115 -0.17 5.18 -8.65
N ILE A 116 -0.49 5.65 -7.45
CA ILE A 116 -0.90 4.82 -6.31
C ILE A 116 -2.36 5.12 -5.97
N GLY A 117 -3.22 4.10 -6.07
CA GLY A 117 -4.65 4.20 -5.81
C GLY A 117 -5.31 2.82 -5.72
N ASP A 118 -6.61 2.75 -5.45
CA ASP A 118 -7.35 1.48 -5.38
C ASP A 118 -8.52 1.32 -6.37
N ASP A 119 -8.80 2.31 -7.24
CA ASP A 119 -9.94 2.28 -8.17
C ASP A 119 -9.57 2.55 -9.66
N ILE A 120 -10.49 3.10 -10.45
CA ILE A 120 -10.34 3.41 -11.89
C ILE A 120 -10.52 4.92 -12.16
N PRO A 121 -9.97 5.44 -13.28
CA PRO A 121 -10.22 6.83 -13.69
C PRO A 121 -11.67 7.06 -14.13
N HIS A 122 -12.09 8.32 -14.04
CA HIS A 122 -13.34 8.78 -14.65
C HIS A 122 -13.30 8.68 -16.19
N PRO A 123 -14.39 8.22 -16.84
CA PRO A 123 -14.50 8.30 -18.29
C PRO A 123 -14.66 9.76 -18.76
N PRO A 124 -14.33 10.11 -20.02
CA PRO A 124 -14.38 11.48 -20.54
C PRO A 124 -15.73 12.20 -20.41
N ALA A 125 -16.84 11.46 -20.28
CA ALA A 125 -18.16 12.04 -20.11
C ALA A 125 -18.45 12.50 -18.66
N HIS A 126 -17.66 12.01 -17.70
CA HIS A 126 -17.89 12.21 -16.27
C HIS A 126 -16.80 13.03 -15.58
N ASN A 127 -15.76 13.46 -16.31
CA ASN A 127 -14.80 14.44 -15.80
C ASN A 127 -14.94 15.82 -16.48
N PRO A 128 -14.72 16.95 -15.77
CA PRO A 128 -14.96 18.31 -16.28
C PRO A 128 -14.16 18.67 -17.54
N GLN A 129 -12.94 18.13 -17.64
CA GLN A 129 -12.00 18.45 -18.71
C GLN A 129 -12.14 17.52 -19.93
N LYS A 130 -13.02 16.52 -19.88
CA LYS A 130 -13.21 15.48 -20.89
C LYS A 130 -11.92 14.73 -21.24
N LEU A 131 -11.05 14.59 -20.24
CA LEU A 131 -9.81 13.86 -20.32
C LEU A 131 -10.09 12.38 -20.56
N ASN A 132 -9.22 11.77 -21.36
CA ASN A 132 -9.20 10.33 -21.57
C ASN A 132 -7.83 9.82 -21.11
N TRP A 133 -7.81 9.02 -20.05
CA TRP A 133 -6.57 8.56 -19.44
C TRP A 133 -5.61 7.89 -20.44
N ARG A 134 -6.11 7.17 -21.47
CA ARG A 134 -5.25 6.55 -22.49
C ARG A 134 -4.55 7.60 -23.36
N LYS A 135 -5.26 8.68 -23.71
CA LYS A 135 -4.67 9.80 -24.46
C LYS A 135 -3.68 10.58 -23.61
N GLU A 136 -3.95 10.77 -22.33
CA GLU A 136 -2.99 11.42 -21.43
C GLU A 136 -1.75 10.54 -21.21
N LEU A 137 -1.92 9.22 -21.11
CA LEU A 137 -0.82 8.26 -21.08
C LEU A 137 0.03 8.30 -22.35
N ASP A 138 -0.59 8.36 -23.54
CA ASP A 138 0.14 8.49 -24.81
C ASP A 138 1.04 9.74 -24.82
N LYS A 139 0.56 10.86 -24.25
CA LYS A 139 1.35 12.09 -24.11
C LYS A 139 2.51 11.94 -23.14
N LEU A 140 2.33 11.22 -22.02
CA LEU A 140 3.43 10.91 -21.09
C LEU A 140 4.49 10.04 -21.77
N SER A 141 4.08 9.02 -22.52
CA SER A 141 4.99 8.15 -23.29
C SER A 141 5.80 8.95 -24.32
N VAL A 142 5.18 9.92 -25.02
CA VAL A 142 5.90 10.83 -25.94
C VAL A 142 6.96 11.67 -25.22
N ASN A 143 6.73 12.02 -23.95
CA ASN A 143 7.68 12.76 -23.11
C ASN A 143 8.69 11.87 -22.37
N GLU A 144 8.73 10.58 -22.71
CA GLU A 144 9.61 9.56 -22.12
C GLU A 144 9.38 9.40 -20.60
N ILE A 145 8.13 9.55 -20.16
CA ILE A 145 7.71 9.33 -18.77
C ILE A 145 7.05 7.95 -18.68
N THR A 146 7.72 7.01 -18.04
CA THR A 146 7.17 5.68 -17.76
C THR A 146 6.16 5.75 -16.60
N VAL A 147 5.08 4.96 -16.64
CA VAL A 147 4.06 4.98 -15.58
C VAL A 147 4.00 3.63 -14.87
N TYR A 148 4.20 3.64 -13.55
CA TYR A 148 4.04 2.50 -12.67
C TYR A 148 2.68 2.57 -12.00
N GLY A 149 1.84 1.57 -12.28
CA GLY A 149 0.52 1.43 -11.68
C GLY A 149 0.62 0.62 -10.39
N VAL A 150 0.49 1.29 -9.25
CA VAL A 150 0.46 0.65 -7.93
C VAL A 150 -1.00 0.50 -7.50
N GLN A 151 -1.53 -0.70 -7.69
CA GLN A 151 -2.89 -1.04 -7.31
C GLN A 151 -2.92 -1.46 -5.84
N ALA A 152 -3.45 -0.59 -5.00
CA ALA A 152 -3.75 -0.92 -3.62
C ALA A 152 -4.99 -1.80 -3.50
N LEU A 153 -5.03 -2.60 -2.42
CA LEU A 153 -6.16 -3.44 -2.03
C LEU A 153 -6.55 -4.55 -3.03
N ASN A 154 -5.98 -4.61 -4.23
CA ASN A 154 -6.24 -5.64 -5.25
C ASN A 154 -7.72 -5.80 -5.63
N ARG A 155 -8.46 -4.70 -5.69
CA ARG A 155 -9.86 -4.74 -6.13
C ARG A 155 -9.95 -5.24 -7.58
N PRO A 156 -10.61 -6.39 -7.85
CA PRO A 156 -10.53 -7.02 -9.17
C PRO A 156 -11.06 -6.16 -10.33
N HIS A 157 -12.02 -5.26 -10.07
CA HIS A 157 -12.58 -4.38 -11.10
C HIS A 157 -11.57 -3.35 -11.62
N ALA A 158 -10.62 -2.94 -10.79
CA ALA A 158 -9.57 -1.97 -11.13
C ALA A 158 -8.36 -2.61 -11.82
N THR A 159 -8.15 -3.93 -11.65
CA THR A 159 -6.98 -4.65 -12.20
C THR A 159 -6.76 -4.42 -13.70
N PRO A 160 -7.79 -4.49 -14.58
CA PRO A 160 -7.58 -4.25 -16.01
C PRO A 160 -7.05 -2.85 -16.34
N PHE A 161 -7.45 -1.84 -15.56
CA PHE A 161 -6.95 -0.47 -15.74
C PHE A 161 -5.45 -0.40 -15.43
N TYR A 162 -5.02 -0.91 -14.27
CA TYR A 162 -3.60 -0.86 -13.87
C TYR A 162 -2.70 -1.71 -14.78
N GLN A 163 -3.19 -2.86 -15.25
CA GLN A 163 -2.48 -3.69 -16.23
C GLN A 163 -2.28 -2.95 -17.54
N GLU A 164 -3.35 -2.38 -18.11
CA GLU A 164 -3.26 -1.66 -19.38
C GLU A 164 -2.39 -0.39 -19.26
N LEU A 165 -2.48 0.33 -18.14
CA LEU A 165 -1.64 1.50 -17.82
C LEU A 165 -0.14 1.14 -17.86
N ALA A 166 0.23 0.04 -17.20
CA ALA A 166 1.59 -0.45 -17.14
C ALA A 166 2.08 -0.92 -18.51
N GLU A 167 1.31 -1.76 -19.21
CA GLU A 167 1.66 -2.30 -20.51
C GLU A 167 1.90 -1.21 -21.55
N LYS A 168 1.01 -0.19 -21.61
CA LYS A 168 1.10 0.90 -22.58
C LYS A 168 2.26 1.86 -22.33
N SER A 169 2.71 2.01 -21.09
CA SER A 169 3.81 2.91 -20.72
C SER A 169 5.17 2.20 -20.58
N ALA A 170 5.22 0.90 -20.89
CA ALA A 170 6.36 0.02 -20.60
C ALA A 170 6.75 -0.02 -19.11
N GLY A 171 5.79 0.27 -18.24
CA GLY A 171 5.94 0.27 -16.80
C GLY A 171 5.59 -1.06 -16.15
N PHE A 172 5.22 -0.99 -14.87
CA PHE A 172 4.88 -2.15 -14.06
C PHE A 172 3.51 -1.98 -13.42
N HIS A 173 2.72 -3.06 -13.44
CA HIS A 173 1.57 -3.22 -12.55
C HIS A 173 2.08 -3.87 -11.27
N ILE A 174 1.91 -3.19 -10.16
CA ILE A 174 2.39 -3.61 -8.85
C ILE A 174 1.22 -3.65 -7.89
N THR A 175 1.07 -4.77 -7.19
CA THR A 175 0.03 -4.93 -6.16
C THR A 175 0.53 -4.46 -4.80
N LEU A 176 -0.24 -3.62 -4.12
CA LEU A 176 0.02 -3.18 -2.75
C LEU A 176 -0.99 -3.80 -1.78
N ASP A 177 -0.73 -5.05 -1.42
CA ASP A 177 -1.61 -5.87 -0.59
C ASP A 177 -1.62 -5.41 0.87
N GLN A 178 -0.50 -4.85 1.34
CA GLN A 178 -0.35 -4.28 2.68
C GLN A 178 0.18 -2.85 2.56
N PHE A 179 -0.54 -1.88 3.11
CA PHE A 179 -0.13 -0.49 3.13
C PHE A 179 1.21 -0.25 3.82
N SER A 180 1.59 -1.11 4.78
CA SER A 180 2.89 -1.06 5.45
C SER A 180 4.08 -1.27 4.51
N TYR A 181 3.87 -1.83 3.31
CA TYR A 181 4.90 -2.04 2.30
C TYR A 181 5.20 -0.80 1.45
N ILE A 182 4.42 0.28 1.57
CA ILE A 182 4.53 1.45 0.69
C ILE A 182 5.93 2.08 0.70
N THR A 183 6.61 2.11 1.84
CA THR A 183 7.98 2.66 1.90
C THR A 183 9.02 1.73 1.30
N ASP A 184 8.79 0.42 1.35
CA ASP A 184 9.65 -0.55 0.65
C ASP A 184 9.46 -0.44 -0.86
N LEU A 185 8.21 -0.22 -1.30
CA LEU A 185 7.88 0.04 -2.69
C LEU A 185 8.55 1.32 -3.21
N PHE A 186 8.56 2.39 -2.42
CA PHE A 186 9.26 3.64 -2.75
C PHE A 186 10.74 3.40 -3.04
N LEU A 187 11.41 2.72 -2.11
CA LEU A 187 12.83 2.37 -2.26
C LEU A 187 13.05 1.49 -3.48
N ALA A 188 12.23 0.44 -3.64
CA ALA A 188 12.32 -0.49 -4.75
C ALA A 188 12.16 0.22 -6.11
N VAL A 189 11.16 1.09 -6.27
CA VAL A 189 10.98 1.87 -7.52
C VAL A 189 12.19 2.74 -7.82
N CYS A 190 12.68 3.50 -6.84
CA CYS A 190 13.82 4.38 -7.07
C CYS A 190 15.10 3.61 -7.38
N TYR A 191 15.34 2.48 -6.72
CA TYR A 191 16.48 1.61 -7.04
C TYR A 191 16.32 0.94 -8.41
N GLN A 192 15.12 0.52 -8.78
CA GLN A 192 14.83 -0.01 -10.11
C GLN A 192 15.16 1.01 -11.20
N GLN A 193 14.80 2.28 -10.99
CA GLN A 193 15.12 3.38 -11.91
C GLN A 193 16.62 3.69 -12.03
N SER A 194 17.36 3.33 -10.99
CA SER A 194 18.82 3.46 -10.99
C SER A 194 19.48 2.28 -11.70
N SER A 195 19.24 1.05 -11.23
CA SER A 195 19.77 -0.19 -11.82
C SER A 195 19.10 -1.44 -11.25
N ASN A 196 19.07 -2.53 -12.03
CA ASN A 196 18.57 -3.82 -11.55
C ASN A 196 19.44 -4.37 -10.40
N GLU A 197 20.74 -4.08 -10.40
CA GLU A 197 21.67 -4.51 -9.36
C GLU A 197 21.34 -3.86 -8.00
N GLN A 198 20.97 -2.58 -7.98
CA GLN A 198 20.55 -1.91 -6.74
C GLN A 198 19.22 -2.44 -6.22
N LEU A 199 18.25 -2.69 -7.12
CA LEU A 199 17.00 -3.32 -6.73
C LEU A 199 17.23 -4.71 -6.12
N GLN A 200 18.11 -5.51 -6.73
CA GLN A 200 18.46 -6.84 -6.23
C GLN A 200 19.19 -6.79 -4.88
N ALA A 201 20.10 -5.83 -4.69
CA ALA A 201 20.76 -5.61 -3.40
C ALA A 201 19.74 -5.26 -2.30
N TYR A 202 18.77 -4.39 -2.62
CA TYR A 202 17.69 -4.06 -1.69
C TYR A 202 16.79 -5.25 -1.38
N GLU A 203 16.48 -6.09 -2.37
CA GLU A 203 15.77 -7.35 -2.13
C GLU A 203 16.51 -8.24 -1.12
N GLN A 204 17.83 -8.40 -1.25
CA GLN A 204 18.63 -9.19 -0.31
C GLN A 204 18.62 -8.59 1.10
N GLU A 205 18.69 -7.27 1.22
CA GLU A 205 18.56 -6.58 2.51
C GLU A 205 17.22 -6.93 3.20
N ILE A 206 16.11 -6.92 2.47
CA ILE A 206 14.78 -7.26 3.02
C ILE A 206 14.73 -8.73 3.47
N ILE A 207 15.39 -9.64 2.76
CA ILE A 207 15.49 -11.06 3.13
C ILE A 207 16.33 -11.22 4.40
N GLU A 208 17.49 -10.60 4.48
CA GLU A 208 18.40 -10.68 5.64
C GLU A 208 17.77 -10.08 6.91
N GLN A 209 16.95 -9.04 6.76
CA GLN A 209 16.16 -8.47 7.85
C GLN A 209 14.98 -9.34 8.28
N GLY A 210 14.70 -10.45 7.57
CA GLY A 210 13.56 -11.33 7.84
C GLY A 210 12.20 -10.68 7.56
N ARG A 211 12.18 -9.63 6.74
CA ARG A 211 10.97 -8.85 6.42
C ARG A 211 10.29 -9.31 5.14
N MET A 212 10.95 -10.14 4.33
CA MET A 212 10.40 -10.65 3.08
C MET A 212 9.12 -11.45 3.34
N SER A 213 8.09 -11.16 2.54
CA SER A 213 6.80 -11.84 2.53
C SER A 213 6.42 -12.19 1.09
N ARG A 214 5.36 -12.98 0.90
CA ARG A 214 4.84 -13.29 -0.44
C ARG A 214 4.46 -12.02 -1.21
N GLY A 215 3.83 -11.05 -0.55
CA GLY A 215 3.46 -9.76 -1.14
C GLY A 215 4.68 -8.99 -1.63
N LEU A 216 5.70 -8.82 -0.78
CA LEU A 216 6.94 -8.13 -1.18
C LEU A 216 7.69 -8.89 -2.27
N ASN A 217 7.74 -10.23 -2.22
CA ASN A 217 8.37 -11.03 -3.26
C ASN A 217 7.70 -10.81 -4.63
N LYS A 218 6.36 -10.69 -4.68
CA LYS A 218 5.65 -10.32 -5.92
C LYS A 218 6.08 -8.95 -6.43
N VAL A 219 6.16 -7.94 -5.56
CA VAL A 219 6.61 -6.58 -5.91
C VAL A 219 7.99 -6.61 -6.57
N PHE A 220 8.98 -7.26 -5.94
CA PHE A 220 10.33 -7.39 -6.50
C PHE A 220 10.34 -8.16 -7.83
N ASN A 221 9.58 -9.26 -7.93
CA ASN A 221 9.50 -10.06 -9.15
C ASN A 221 8.91 -9.30 -10.33
N SER A 222 7.85 -8.53 -10.11
CA SER A 222 7.23 -7.68 -11.13
C SER A 222 8.24 -6.66 -11.65
N MET A 223 8.91 -5.93 -10.76
CA MET A 223 9.92 -4.91 -11.15
C MET A 223 11.15 -5.52 -11.83
N MET A 224 11.55 -6.74 -11.46
CA MET A 224 12.66 -7.46 -12.09
C MET A 224 12.26 -8.27 -13.33
N LYS A 225 10.99 -8.23 -13.75
CA LYS A 225 10.44 -9.00 -14.89
C LYS A 225 10.73 -10.50 -14.81
N ARG A 226 10.63 -11.07 -13.61
CA ARG A 226 10.87 -12.50 -13.32
C ARG A 226 9.64 -13.18 -12.72
N GLU A 227 8.47 -12.84 -13.27
CA GLU A 227 7.19 -13.42 -12.88
C GLU A 227 7.27 -14.96 -12.91
N GLY A 228 6.74 -15.61 -11.87
CA GLY A 228 6.81 -17.06 -11.69
C GLY A 228 7.98 -17.57 -10.83
N VAL A 229 8.98 -16.73 -10.50
CA VAL A 229 10.05 -17.10 -9.55
C VAL A 229 9.65 -16.74 -8.13
N SER A 230 8.96 -17.63 -7.40
CA SER A 230 8.63 -17.35 -5.99
C SER A 230 9.61 -18.00 -5.02
N TYR A 231 9.96 -17.28 -3.95
CA TYR A 231 10.66 -17.86 -2.79
C TYR A 231 9.77 -18.78 -1.95
N TYR A 232 8.47 -18.81 -2.25
CA TYR A 232 7.46 -19.52 -1.49
C TYR A 232 6.73 -20.50 -2.40
N GLU A 233 6.32 -21.63 -1.84
CA GLU A 233 5.38 -22.53 -2.50
C GLU A 233 4.04 -21.83 -2.75
N GLU A 234 3.20 -22.39 -3.62
CA GLU A 234 1.87 -21.84 -3.91
C GLU A 234 1.08 -21.58 -2.61
N SER A 235 0.29 -20.51 -2.62
CA SER A 235 -0.57 -20.20 -1.47
C SER A 235 -1.58 -21.33 -1.28
N ASP A 236 -1.84 -21.68 -0.02
CA ASP A 236 -2.95 -22.55 0.31
C ASP A 236 -4.26 -21.92 -0.18
N LEU A 237 -5.13 -22.74 -0.79
CA LEU A 237 -6.43 -22.32 -1.32
C LEU A 237 -7.39 -21.78 -0.24
N LYS A 238 -7.13 -22.09 1.03
CA LYS A 238 -7.87 -21.56 2.17
C LYS A 238 -7.41 -20.18 2.63
N ALA A 239 -6.31 -19.65 2.05
CA ALA A 239 -5.83 -18.32 2.36
C ALA A 239 -6.87 -17.26 1.92
N VAL A 240 -6.98 -16.20 2.70
CA VAL A 240 -7.84 -15.06 2.35
C VAL A 240 -7.20 -14.28 1.20
N PRO A 241 -8.02 -13.66 0.33
CA PRO A 241 -7.52 -12.77 -0.71
C PRO A 241 -6.59 -11.68 -0.14
N PRO A 242 -5.42 -11.43 -0.78
CA PRO A 242 -4.54 -10.35 -0.37
C PRO A 242 -5.22 -8.99 -0.51
N GLY A 243 -5.07 -8.11 0.48
CA GLY A 243 -5.73 -6.81 0.53
C GLY A 243 -6.94 -6.75 1.47
N ARG A 244 -7.62 -7.88 1.74
CA ARG A 244 -8.79 -7.93 2.65
C ARG A 244 -8.49 -7.38 4.05
N PHE A 245 -7.30 -7.68 4.55
CA PHE A 245 -6.87 -7.23 5.86
C PHE A 245 -5.56 -6.46 5.77
N GLN A 246 -5.45 -5.41 6.57
CA GLN A 246 -4.23 -4.63 6.77
C GLN A 246 -3.61 -4.99 8.13
N VAL A 247 -2.36 -5.41 8.12
CA VAL A 247 -1.55 -5.70 9.31
C VAL A 247 -0.80 -4.44 9.72
N LEU A 248 -1.11 -3.92 10.89
CA LEU A 248 -0.53 -2.70 11.44
C LEU A 248 0.27 -2.99 12.71
N GLU A 249 1.43 -2.34 12.84
CA GLU A 249 2.24 -2.41 14.04
C GLU A 249 1.68 -1.49 15.12
N VAL A 250 1.55 -2.03 16.33
CA VAL A 250 1.14 -1.28 17.53
C VAL A 250 2.41 -0.85 18.25
N GLU A 251 2.77 0.42 18.14
CA GLU A 251 4.02 0.95 18.72
C GLU A 251 3.95 0.97 20.25
N GLU A 252 2.82 1.44 20.78
CA GLU A 252 2.58 1.55 22.22
C GLU A 252 1.18 1.13 22.63
N ASN A 253 0.97 1.06 23.94
CA ASN A 253 -0.28 0.64 24.54
C ASN A 253 -1.40 1.66 24.25
N ILE A 254 -2.44 1.25 23.52
CA ILE A 254 -3.51 2.15 23.05
C ILE A 254 -4.86 1.43 22.97
N SER A 255 -5.97 2.17 23.01
CA SER A 255 -7.30 1.57 22.74
C SER A 255 -7.49 1.28 21.25
N ILE A 256 -8.25 0.24 20.90
CA ILE A 256 -8.56 -0.06 19.49
C ILE A 256 -9.13 1.17 18.78
N LYS A 257 -10.10 1.87 19.38
CA LYS A 257 -10.72 3.03 18.74
C LYS A 257 -9.71 4.14 18.45
N ALA A 258 -8.85 4.47 19.42
CA ALA A 258 -7.82 5.48 19.22
C ALA A 258 -6.82 5.05 18.14
N PHE A 259 -6.32 3.80 18.20
CA PHE A 259 -5.37 3.27 17.21
C PHE A 259 -5.91 3.30 15.78
N VAL A 260 -7.16 2.88 15.60
CA VAL A 260 -7.83 2.90 14.29
C VAL A 260 -7.89 4.33 13.74
N LEU A 261 -8.34 5.29 14.55
CA LEU A 261 -8.42 6.70 14.14
C LEU A 261 -7.05 7.31 13.86
N GLU A 262 -6.03 7.01 14.67
CA GLU A 262 -4.65 7.49 14.47
C GLU A 262 -4.00 6.92 13.20
N ASN A 263 -4.42 5.75 12.74
CA ASN A 263 -3.94 5.16 11.49
C ASN A 263 -4.81 5.55 10.27
N GLY A 264 -5.66 6.57 10.41
CA GLY A 264 -6.51 7.04 9.31
C GLY A 264 -7.62 6.06 8.91
N LEU A 265 -7.90 5.07 9.75
CA LEU A 265 -8.94 4.07 9.49
C LEU A 265 -10.27 4.53 10.10
N ARG A 266 -11.38 4.09 9.50
CA ARG A 266 -12.70 4.28 10.07
C ARG A 266 -12.97 3.26 11.17
N PHE A 267 -13.45 3.71 12.34
CA PHE A 267 -13.84 2.78 13.39
C PHE A 267 -15.20 2.12 13.10
N LYS A 268 -15.18 0.80 12.91
CA LYS A 268 -16.38 -0.05 12.83
C LYS A 268 -16.24 -1.27 13.74
N VAL A 269 -17.28 -1.54 14.53
CA VAL A 269 -17.31 -2.67 15.47
C VAL A 269 -17.19 -3.99 14.69
N GLY A 270 -16.31 -4.89 15.13
CA GLY A 270 -16.11 -6.20 14.54
C GLY A 270 -15.04 -6.26 13.44
N ARG A 271 -14.55 -5.12 12.94
CA ARG A 271 -13.48 -5.09 11.91
C ARG A 271 -12.05 -5.11 12.45
N GLY A 272 -11.88 -5.02 13.77
CA GLY A 272 -10.58 -4.99 14.42
C GLY A 272 -10.22 -6.29 15.13
N PHE A 273 -9.00 -6.78 14.93
CA PHE A 273 -8.49 -8.00 15.55
C PHE A 273 -7.15 -7.73 16.24
N TYR A 274 -7.07 -8.06 17.52
CA TYR A 274 -5.84 -7.88 18.30
C TYR A 274 -5.00 -9.15 18.27
N GLU A 275 -3.67 -9.00 18.27
CA GLU A 275 -2.76 -10.13 18.41
C GLU A 275 -2.92 -10.83 19.77
N PHE A 276 -3.10 -12.14 19.70
CA PHE A 276 -3.26 -13.03 20.84
C PHE A 276 -1.90 -13.33 21.48
N THR A 277 -1.56 -12.60 22.53
CA THR A 277 -0.25 -12.69 23.21
C THR A 277 -0.29 -13.38 24.57
N LYS A 278 -1.48 -13.66 25.11
CA LYS A 278 -1.65 -14.22 26.45
C LYS A 278 -2.75 -15.27 26.45
N THR A 279 -2.66 -16.20 27.39
CA THR A 279 -3.70 -17.21 27.60
C THR A 279 -5.03 -16.56 27.94
N GLU A 280 -6.02 -16.70 27.07
CA GLU A 280 -7.40 -16.29 27.30
C GLU A 280 -8.38 -17.27 26.65
N THR A 281 -9.65 -17.13 27.01
CA THR A 281 -10.73 -17.90 26.40
C THR A 281 -11.21 -17.19 25.14
N ILE A 282 -11.06 -17.82 23.98
CA ILE A 282 -11.65 -17.37 22.73
C ILE A 282 -13.09 -17.89 22.69
N GLN A 283 -14.05 -16.97 22.54
CA GLN A 283 -15.46 -17.31 22.46
C GLN A 283 -15.81 -17.91 21.09
N ALA A 284 -16.75 -18.86 21.04
CA ALA A 284 -17.19 -19.50 19.79
C ALA A 284 -17.60 -18.48 18.70
N LYS A 285 -18.31 -17.42 19.09
CA LYS A 285 -18.79 -16.37 18.18
C LYS A 285 -17.72 -15.43 17.62
N LYS A 286 -16.51 -15.45 18.17
CA LYS A 286 -15.44 -14.56 17.71
C LYS A 286 -14.73 -15.20 16.52
N GLU A 287 -14.49 -14.39 15.51
CA GLU A 287 -13.62 -14.77 14.41
C GLU A 287 -12.15 -14.77 14.84
N VAL A 288 -11.41 -15.72 14.28
CA VAL A 288 -9.96 -15.90 14.49
C VAL A 288 -9.30 -15.83 13.12
N ILE A 289 -8.23 -15.05 13.04
CA ILE A 289 -7.40 -14.95 11.83
C ILE A 289 -6.00 -15.44 12.18
N LEU A 290 -5.42 -16.27 11.33
CA LEU A 290 -4.02 -16.68 11.42
C LEU A 290 -3.22 -15.98 10.35
N MET A 291 -2.00 -15.55 10.68
CA MET A 291 -1.01 -15.11 9.71
C MET A 291 0.20 -16.04 9.79
N ASP A 292 0.58 -16.67 8.69
CA ASP A 292 1.84 -17.42 8.62
C ASP A 292 3.01 -16.44 8.76
N ARG A 293 3.94 -16.72 9.69
CA ARG A 293 5.06 -15.82 9.99
C ARG A 293 6.06 -15.71 8.86
N LYS A 294 6.17 -16.73 8.01
CA LYS A 294 7.16 -16.82 6.93
C LYS A 294 6.62 -16.22 5.64
N THR A 295 5.37 -16.52 5.28
CA THR A 295 4.80 -16.07 4.00
C THR A 295 4.01 -14.77 4.14
N GLY A 296 3.46 -14.50 5.33
CA GLY A 296 2.48 -13.42 5.55
C GLY A 296 1.07 -13.77 5.11
N ASP A 297 0.82 -15.01 4.63
CA ASP A 297 -0.50 -15.44 4.19
C ASP A 297 -1.47 -15.47 5.38
N LEU A 298 -2.70 -15.01 5.15
CA LEU A 298 -3.73 -14.89 6.17
C LEU A 298 -4.81 -15.97 5.97
N PHE A 299 -5.34 -16.50 7.05
CA PHE A 299 -6.38 -17.54 7.06
C PHE A 299 -7.50 -17.12 8.00
N ALA A 300 -8.76 -17.23 7.58
CA ALA A 300 -9.90 -16.75 8.34
C ALA A 300 -10.94 -17.84 8.67
N GLY A 301 -11.86 -17.51 9.57
CA GLY A 301 -13.07 -18.29 9.83
C GLY A 301 -12.82 -19.74 10.24
N SER A 302 -13.55 -20.67 9.60
CA SER A 302 -13.50 -22.11 9.90
C SER A 302 -12.13 -22.71 9.60
N SER A 303 -11.45 -22.27 8.54
CA SER A 303 -10.10 -22.73 8.21
C SER A 303 -9.13 -22.42 9.34
N ALA A 304 -9.14 -21.18 9.84
CA ALA A 304 -8.29 -20.77 10.96
C ALA A 304 -8.54 -21.63 12.21
N ARG A 305 -9.81 -21.90 12.54
CA ARG A 305 -10.16 -22.76 13.69
C ARG A 305 -9.70 -24.20 13.50
N GLU A 306 -9.86 -24.76 12.30
CA GLU A 306 -9.43 -26.11 11.96
C GLU A 306 -7.91 -26.24 12.10
N MET A 307 -7.15 -25.28 11.55
CA MET A 307 -5.69 -25.24 11.65
C MET A 307 -5.19 -25.14 13.09
N LEU A 308 -5.96 -24.50 13.97
CA LEU A 308 -5.69 -24.42 15.40
C LEU A 308 -6.21 -25.62 16.21
N GLY A 309 -6.90 -26.58 15.57
CA GLY A 309 -7.55 -27.70 16.26
C GLY A 309 -8.66 -27.27 17.21
N LEU A 310 -9.31 -26.14 16.94
CA LEU A 310 -10.36 -25.59 17.81
C LEU A 310 -11.74 -26.09 17.37
N PRO A 311 -12.62 -26.43 18.32
CA PRO A 311 -14.01 -26.72 18.03
C PRO A 311 -14.70 -25.48 17.42
N MET A 312 -15.56 -25.71 16.41
CA MET A 312 -16.26 -24.63 15.71
C MET A 312 -17.24 -23.90 16.64
N ASP A 313 -17.97 -24.64 17.49
CA ASP A 313 -19.08 -24.10 18.27
C ASP A 313 -18.80 -24.00 19.78
N ALA A 314 -17.53 -24.08 20.20
CA ALA A 314 -17.18 -23.98 21.62
C ALA A 314 -16.20 -22.86 21.92
N SER A 315 -16.34 -22.35 23.16
CA SER A 315 -15.37 -21.41 23.71
C SER A 315 -14.21 -22.21 24.31
N ILE A 316 -12.99 -21.84 23.96
CA ILE A 316 -11.80 -22.62 24.32
C ILE A 316 -10.70 -21.72 24.87
N ARG A 317 -10.03 -22.20 25.92
CA ARG A 317 -8.89 -21.52 26.52
C ARG A 317 -7.61 -21.97 25.82
N ILE A 318 -6.91 -21.04 25.17
CA ILE A 318 -5.75 -21.34 24.34
C ILE A 318 -4.49 -20.75 24.97
N LYS A 319 -3.34 -21.39 24.77
CA LYS A 319 -2.02 -20.85 25.12
C LYS A 319 -1.25 -20.48 23.84
N PRO A 320 -0.54 -19.34 23.79
CA PRO A 320 0.24 -18.93 22.61
C PRO A 320 1.35 -19.90 22.21
N SER A 321 1.90 -20.68 23.16
CA SER A 321 3.03 -21.60 22.94
C SER A 321 2.76 -22.72 21.93
N ASN A 322 1.51 -22.98 21.57
CA ASN A 322 1.17 -24.02 20.60
C ASN A 322 1.19 -23.53 19.15
N LEU A 323 1.56 -22.27 18.90
CA LEU A 323 1.24 -21.53 17.68
C LEU A 323 2.48 -20.88 17.05
N GLU A 324 3.66 -21.47 17.18
CA GLU A 324 4.93 -20.83 16.78
C GLU A 324 4.98 -20.46 15.29
N GLN A 325 4.36 -21.25 14.42
CA GLN A 325 4.27 -20.94 12.98
C GLN A 325 3.43 -19.69 12.69
N TYR A 326 2.40 -19.44 13.51
CA TYR A 326 1.38 -18.46 13.21
C TYR A 326 1.40 -17.28 14.18
N VAL A 327 0.87 -16.18 13.68
CA VAL A 327 0.38 -15.07 14.48
C VAL A 327 -1.11 -15.21 14.55
N VAL A 328 -1.67 -15.18 15.75
CA VAL A 328 -3.10 -15.38 15.93
C VAL A 328 -3.73 -14.04 16.29
N PHE A 329 -4.75 -13.67 15.52
CA PHE A 329 -5.55 -12.47 15.76
C PHE A 329 -6.96 -12.87 16.17
N VAL A 330 -7.50 -12.18 17.16
CA VAL A 330 -8.84 -12.45 17.67
C VAL A 330 -9.70 -11.21 17.51
N GLN A 331 -10.89 -11.40 16.97
CA GLN A 331 -11.84 -10.30 16.76
C GLN A 331 -12.19 -9.60 18.07
N SER A 332 -12.22 -8.28 18.03
CA SER A 332 -12.74 -7.43 19.09
C SER A 332 -14.02 -6.73 18.65
N THR A 333 -15.03 -6.81 19.53
CA THR A 333 -16.24 -5.97 19.45
C THR A 333 -16.17 -4.77 20.40
N SER A 334 -15.05 -4.60 21.13
CA SER A 334 -14.86 -3.52 22.09
C SER A 334 -13.99 -2.41 21.51
N ALA A 335 -14.54 -1.19 21.49
CA ALA A 335 -13.80 0.04 21.16
C ALA A 335 -12.65 0.32 22.14
N ASN A 336 -12.85 0.00 23.42
CA ASN A 336 -11.95 0.35 24.51
C ASN A 336 -10.95 -0.76 24.84
N ARG A 337 -10.95 -1.88 24.09
CA ARG A 337 -9.96 -2.93 24.32
C ARG A 337 -8.58 -2.36 24.07
N LYS A 338 -7.68 -2.63 25.02
CA LYS A 338 -6.30 -2.17 24.97
C LYS A 338 -5.49 -3.10 24.06
N LEU A 339 -4.92 -2.52 23.01
CA LEU A 339 -3.84 -3.09 22.23
C LEU A 339 -2.53 -2.94 23.02
N ILE A 340 -1.67 -3.95 22.90
CA ILE A 340 -0.40 -3.99 23.61
C ILE A 340 0.69 -3.46 22.68
N GLY A 341 1.57 -2.60 23.20
CA GLY A 341 2.72 -2.14 22.43
C GLY A 341 3.61 -3.29 21.97
N LYS A 342 4.27 -3.12 20.82
CA LYS A 342 5.10 -4.12 20.14
C LYS A 342 4.34 -5.38 19.70
N THR A 343 3.02 -5.30 19.54
CA THR A 343 2.21 -6.34 18.91
C THR A 343 1.66 -5.84 17.57
N ARG A 344 0.89 -6.66 16.88
CA ARG A 344 0.16 -6.27 15.67
C ARG A 344 -1.33 -6.12 15.94
N PHE A 345 -1.95 -5.33 15.08
CA PHE A 345 -3.38 -5.20 14.96
C PHE A 345 -3.75 -5.46 13.50
N LEU A 346 -4.76 -6.30 13.30
CA LEU A 346 -5.32 -6.56 11.99
C LEU A 346 -6.61 -5.77 11.84
N TYR A 347 -6.73 -5.04 10.74
CA TYR A 347 -7.94 -4.33 10.38
C TYR A 347 -8.51 -4.88 9.08
N GLU A 348 -9.79 -5.24 9.08
CA GLU A 348 -10.50 -5.64 7.86
C GLU A 348 -10.93 -4.40 7.07
N VAL A 349 -10.51 -4.33 5.81
CA VAL A 349 -10.80 -3.20 4.91
C VAL A 349 -12.30 -3.06 4.70
N GLU A 350 -12.80 -1.82 4.66
CA GLU A 350 -14.22 -1.58 4.42
C GLU A 350 -14.60 -1.96 2.98
N ASP A 351 -15.85 -2.43 2.83
CA ASP A 351 -16.45 -2.70 1.52
C ASP A 351 -15.64 -3.69 0.65
N TRP A 352 -14.99 -4.67 1.29
CA TRP A 352 -14.36 -5.81 0.63
C TRP A 352 -15.37 -6.75 -0.03
N ASP A 353 -16.54 -6.90 0.59
CA ASP A 353 -17.60 -7.82 0.16
C ASP A 353 -18.65 -7.17 -0.76
N ILE A 354 -18.39 -5.95 -1.26
CA ILE A 354 -19.29 -5.23 -2.17
C ILE A 354 -18.83 -5.39 -3.62
#